data_AF-A0A4R2JPN4-F1
#
_entry.id   AF-A0A4R2JPN4-F1
#
_cell.length_a   1.000
_cell.length_b   1.000
_cell.length_c   1.000
_cell.angle_alpha   90.00
_cell.angle_beta   90.00
_cell.angle_gamma   90.00
#
_symmetry.space_group_name_H-M   'P 1'
#
loop_
_entity.id
_entity.type
_entity.pdbx_description
1 polymer ?
#
loop_
_entity_poly.entity_id
_entity_poly.type
_entity_poly.pdbx_seq_one_letter_code
_entity_poly.pdbx_strand_id
1 'polypeptide(L)'
;MGGSEIDMNVGETEVHVARLGAVGDTLRDEWSATSRLLESTAGRLGGGPMGARFRALYHPRDARLHEDTARALADVAHLASAGLAGIATYVDSDQRSAAELAVVRRDS
;
A
#
# COMPACT_ATOMS: atom_id res chain seq x y z
N MET A 1 36.22 -10.49 -3.76
CA MET A 1 35.27 -9.41 -3.41
C MET A 1 33.98 -10.08 -2.99
N GLY A 2 33.74 -10.18 -1.69
CA GLY A 2 32.53 -10.81 -1.16
C GLY A 2 31.38 -9.83 -1.24
N GLY A 3 30.53 -9.99 -2.26
CA GLY A 3 29.21 -9.41 -2.23
C GLY A 3 28.45 -10.07 -1.09
N SER A 4 27.96 -9.26 -0.15
CA SER A 4 26.99 -9.71 0.85
C SER A 4 25.82 -10.30 0.09
N GLU A 5 25.77 -11.62 0.00
CA GLU A 5 24.64 -12.37 -0.52
C GLU A 5 23.44 -11.97 0.37
N ILE A 6 22.59 -11.08 -0.17
CA ILE A 6 21.34 -10.74 0.50
C ILE A 6 20.48 -11.98 0.34
N ASP A 7 20.59 -12.91 1.30
CA ASP A 7 19.75 -14.09 1.33
C ASP A 7 18.35 -13.66 1.82
N MET A 8 17.45 -13.43 0.87
CA MET A 8 16.06 -13.11 1.17
C MET A 8 15.30 -14.38 1.53
N ASN A 9 14.70 -14.43 2.72
CA ASN A 9 13.66 -15.41 3.00
C ASN A 9 12.40 -15.08 2.18
N VAL A 10 12.35 -15.59 0.95
CA VAL A 10 11.31 -15.31 -0.04
C VAL A 10 9.92 -15.60 0.54
N GLY A 11 9.72 -16.78 1.13
CA GLY A 11 8.41 -17.18 1.64
C GLY A 11 7.91 -16.28 2.78
N GLU A 12 8.77 -15.94 3.73
CA GLU A 12 8.41 -15.02 4.82
C GLU A 12 8.13 -13.60 4.29
N THR A 13 8.96 -13.12 3.35
CA THR A 13 8.81 -11.80 2.75
C THR A 13 7.52 -11.69 1.93
N GLU A 14 7.17 -12.71 1.14
CA GLU A 14 5.90 -12.79 0.41
C GLU A 14 4.71 -12.71 1.36
N VAL A 15 4.74 -13.45 2.47
CA VAL A 15 3.67 -13.43 3.47
C VAL A 15 3.50 -12.03 4.07
N HIS A 16 4.60 -11.35 4.40
CA HIS A 16 4.53 -10.00 4.97
C HIS A 16 4.01 -8.97 3.97
N VAL A 17 4.47 -9.03 2.71
CA VAL A 17 4.00 -8.13 1.65
C VAL A 17 2.53 -8.37 1.33
N ALA A 18 2.10 -9.63 1.26
CA ALA A 18 0.68 -9.97 1.06
C ALA A 18 -0.20 -9.47 2.21
N ARG A 19 0.26 -9.61 3.46
CA ARG A 19 -0.43 -9.05 4.64
C ARG A 19 -0.52 -7.53 4.59
N LEU A 20 0.53 -6.84 4.15
CA LEU A 20 0.50 -5.39 3.97
C LEU A 20 -0.59 -4.97 2.97
N GLY A 21 -0.70 -5.68 1.84
CA GLY A 21 -1.77 -5.47 0.86
C GLY A 21 -3.16 -5.66 1.48
N ALA A 22 -3.38 -6.78 2.19
CA ALA A 22 -4.65 -7.07 2.84
C ALA A 22 -5.07 -6.03 3.89
N VAL A 23 -4.11 -5.52 4.68
CA VAL A 23 -4.35 -4.42 5.62
C VAL A 23 -4.74 -3.15 4.87
N GLY A 24 -4.05 -2.83 3.76
CA GLY A 24 -4.38 -1.69 2.91
C GLY A 24 -5.79 -1.76 2.33
N ASP A 25 -6.22 -2.94 1.88
CA ASP A 25 -7.58 -3.17 1.39
C ASP A 25 -8.63 -3.01 2.49
N THR A 26 -8.36 -3.55 3.68
CA THR A 26 -9.24 -3.40 4.85
C THR A 26 -9.42 -1.93 5.23
N LEU A 27 -8.32 -1.17 5.29
CA LEU A 27 -8.35 0.27 5.57
C LEU A 27 -9.14 1.04 4.50
N ARG A 28 -9.04 0.64 3.23
CA ARG A 28 -9.80 1.27 2.14
C ARG A 28 -11.30 1.05 2.31
N ASP A 29 -11.71 -0.16 2.66
CA ASP A 29 -13.12 -0.50 2.86
C ASP A 29 -13.71 0.22 4.07
N GLU A 30 -13.00 0.24 5.19
CA GLU A 30 -13.40 0.96 6.40
C GLU A 30 -13.49 2.47 6.18
N TRP A 31 -12.50 3.05 5.46
CA TRP A 31 -12.54 4.45 5.07
C TRP A 31 -13.74 4.74 4.17
N SER A 32 -13.97 3.95 3.13
CA SER A 32 -15.12 4.11 2.23
C SER A 32 -16.46 4.07 2.97
N ALA A 33 -16.60 3.18 3.95
CA ALA A 33 -17.80 3.10 4.79
C ALA A 33 -17.96 4.34 5.67
N THR A 34 -16.88 4.79 6.30
CA THR A 34 -16.87 5.95 7.20
C THR A 34 -17.11 7.26 6.45
N SER A 35 -16.46 7.46 5.30
CA SER A 35 -16.67 8.61 4.42
C SER A 35 -18.13 8.77 4.00
N ARG A 36 -18.80 7.68 3.62
CA ARG A 36 -20.22 7.70 3.28
C ARG A 36 -21.10 8.15 4.46
N LEU A 37 -20.75 7.74 5.68
CA LEU A 37 -21.45 8.18 6.89
C LEU A 37 -21.23 9.68 7.16
N LEU A 38 -20.00 10.18 6.97
CA LEU A 38 -19.67 11.60 7.11
C LEU A 38 -20.44 12.46 6.10
N GLU A 39 -20.44 12.08 4.82
CA GLU A 39 -21.20 12.75 3.75
C GLU A 39 -22.70 12.81 4.08
N SER A 40 -23.26 11.70 4.56
CA SER A 40 -24.68 11.64 4.97
C SER A 40 -25.01 12.56 6.14
N THR A 41 -24.04 12.78 7.04
CA THR A 41 -24.20 13.64 8.23
C THR A 41 -24.02 15.12 7.86
N ALA A 42 -23.09 15.42 6.96
CA ALA A 42 -22.84 16.78 6.48
C ALA A 42 -24.08 17.40 5.82
N GLY A 43 -24.83 16.60 5.05
CA GLY A 43 -26.11 17.02 4.43
C GLY A 43 -27.24 17.31 5.43
N ARG A 44 -27.11 16.85 6.69
CA ARG A 44 -28.12 17.03 7.75
C ARG A 44 -27.84 18.21 8.67
N LEU A 45 -26.69 18.86 8.55
CA LEU A 45 -26.38 20.06 9.31
C LEU A 45 -27.30 21.20 8.87
N GLY A 46 -28.10 21.75 9.79
CA GLY A 46 -29.18 22.69 9.49
C GLY A 46 -28.78 23.88 8.61
N GLY A 47 -29.74 24.41 7.86
CA GLY A 47 -29.55 25.53 6.92
C GLY A 47 -29.34 26.90 7.56
N GLY A 48 -29.41 27.00 8.90
CA GLY A 48 -29.27 28.27 9.61
C GLY A 48 -27.84 28.84 9.60
N PRO A 49 -27.66 30.10 10.06
CA PRO A 49 -26.36 30.78 10.06
C PRO A 49 -25.23 30.01 10.77
N MET A 50 -25.57 29.29 11.86
CA MET A 50 -24.62 28.44 12.58
C MET A 50 -24.16 27.25 11.73
N GLY A 51 -25.08 26.58 11.03
CA GLY A 51 -24.76 25.46 10.15
C GLY A 51 -23.95 25.89 8.91
N ALA A 52 -24.23 27.07 8.36
CA ALA A 52 -23.43 27.66 7.29
C ALA A 52 -21.98 27.94 7.74
N ARG A 53 -21.80 28.51 8.95
CA ARG A 53 -20.48 28.78 9.52
C ARG A 53 -19.71 27.50 9.85
N PHE A 54 -20.40 26.47 10.34
CA PHE A 54 -19.82 25.15 10.52
C PHE A 54 -19.35 24.57 9.18
N ARG A 55 -20.21 24.54 8.15
CA ARG A 55 -19.87 24.01 6.82
C ARG A 55 -18.66 24.72 6.21
N ALA A 56 -18.58 26.04 6.36
CA ALA A 56 -17.45 26.83 5.85
C ALA A 56 -16.09 26.42 6.47
N LEU A 57 -16.09 25.95 7.72
CA LEU A 57 -14.88 25.46 8.40
C LEU A 57 -14.65 23.96 8.20
N TYR A 58 -15.72 23.20 8.05
CA TYR A 58 -15.70 21.75 7.94
C TYR A 58 -15.30 21.29 6.54
N HIS A 59 -15.95 21.79 5.47
CA HIS A 59 -15.74 21.31 4.10
C HIS A 59 -14.28 21.31 3.63
N PRO A 60 -13.49 22.38 3.81
CA PRO A 60 -12.11 22.37 3.35
C PRO A 60 -11.24 21.34 4.07
N ARG A 61 -11.53 21.07 5.35
CA ARG A 61 -10.80 20.10 6.16
C ARG A 61 -11.20 18.67 5.81
N ASP A 62 -12.49 18.47 5.56
CA ASP A 62 -13.07 17.21 5.10
C ASP A 62 -12.51 16.81 3.73
N ALA A 63 -12.48 17.74 2.77
CA ALA A 63 -11.87 17.52 1.46
C ALA A 63 -10.38 17.15 1.58
N ARG A 64 -9.63 17.87 2.41
CA ARG A 64 -8.21 17.57 2.64
C ARG A 64 -8.00 16.21 3.30
N LEU A 65 -8.83 15.85 4.27
CA LEU A 65 -8.78 14.53 4.91
C LEU A 65 -9.01 13.42 3.88
N HIS A 66 -9.99 13.59 2.99
CA HIS A 66 -10.25 12.66 1.89
C HIS A 66 -9.05 12.51 0.95
N GLU A 67 -8.41 13.61 0.55
CA GLU A 67 -7.22 13.56 -0.29
C GLU A 67 -6.03 12.87 0.39
N ASP A 68 -5.76 13.23 1.65
CA ASP A 68 -4.65 12.67 2.42
C ASP A 68 -4.85 11.16 2.66
N THR A 69 -6.07 10.73 2.99
CA THR A 69 -6.38 9.30 3.16
C THR A 69 -6.34 8.54 1.83
N ALA A 70 -6.86 9.10 0.73
CA ALA A 70 -6.77 8.47 -0.59
C ALA A 70 -5.32 8.25 -1.01
N ARG A 71 -4.43 9.21 -0.74
CA ARG A 71 -3.00 9.09 -1.00
C ARG A 71 -2.36 8.00 -0.17
N ALA A 72 -2.59 7.99 1.15
CA ALA A 72 -2.04 6.97 2.03
C ALA A 72 -2.46 5.55 1.63
N LEU A 73 -3.73 5.35 1.26
CA LEU A 73 -4.24 4.06 0.79
C LEU A 73 -3.63 3.63 -0.55
N ALA A 74 -3.35 4.59 -1.45
CA ALA A 74 -2.66 4.32 -2.70
C ALA A 74 -1.19 3.93 -2.46
N ASP A 75 -0.50 4.61 -1.54
CA ASP A 75 0.90 4.33 -1.20
C ASP A 75 1.07 2.92 -0.62
N VAL A 76 0.16 2.46 0.25
CA VAL A 76 0.20 1.10 0.80
C VAL A 76 0.02 0.05 -0.31
N ALA A 77 -0.93 0.26 -1.22
CA ALA A 77 -1.14 -0.65 -2.35
C ALA A 77 0.07 -0.68 -3.28
N HIS A 78 0.67 0.49 -3.55
CA HIS A 78 1.88 0.59 -4.34
C HIS A 78 3.06 -0.14 -3.70
N LEU A 79 3.28 0.03 -2.40
CA LEU A 79 4.33 -0.66 -1.65
C LEU A 79 4.15 -2.17 -1.69
N ALA A 80 2.92 -2.67 -1.50
CA ALA A 80 2.65 -4.10 -1.59
C ALA A 80 2.95 -4.65 -3.00
N SER A 81 2.48 -3.96 -4.05
CA SER A 81 2.74 -4.36 -5.43
C SER A 81 4.23 -4.31 -5.79
N ALA A 82 4.94 -3.27 -5.36
CA ALA A 82 6.37 -3.11 -5.60
C ALA A 82 7.17 -4.19 -4.86
N GLY A 83 6.77 -4.53 -3.63
CA GLY A 83 7.35 -5.62 -2.86
C GLY A 83 7.25 -6.97 -3.59
N LEU A 84 6.07 -7.33 -4.10
CA LEU A 84 5.87 -8.58 -4.85
C LEU A 84 6.71 -8.61 -6.14
N ALA A 85 6.77 -7.50 -6.87
CA ALA A 85 7.60 -7.39 -8.07
C ALA A 85 9.10 -7.52 -7.74
N GLY A 86 9.54 -6.94 -6.62
CA GLY A 86 10.92 -7.07 -6.13
C GLY A 86 11.28 -8.52 -5.78
N ILE A 87 10.38 -9.24 -5.10
CA ILE A 87 10.56 -10.66 -4.79
C ILE A 87 10.69 -11.49 -6.07
N ALA A 88 9.79 -11.28 -7.05
CA ALA A 88 9.85 -11.99 -8.32
C ALA A 88 11.18 -11.75 -9.06
N THR A 89 11.67 -10.50 -9.02
CA THR A 89 12.97 -10.13 -9.60
C THR A 89 14.13 -10.82 -8.87
N TYR A 90 14.06 -10.90 -7.55
CA TYR A 90 15.07 -11.60 -6.73
C TYR A 90 15.12 -13.09 -7.10
N VAL A 91 13.97 -13.77 -7.12
CA VAL A 91 13.88 -15.21 -7.46
C VAL A 91 14.43 -15.50 -8.85
N ASP A 92 14.08 -14.68 -9.85
CA ASP A 92 14.61 -14.84 -11.21
C ASP A 92 16.13 -14.62 -11.28
N SER A 93 16.65 -13.63 -10.55
CA SER A 93 18.09 -13.37 -10.47
C SER A 93 18.85 -14.51 -9.79
N ASP A 94 18.29 -15.08 -8.73
CA ASP A 94 18.88 -16.21 -7.99
C ASP A 94 18.95 -17.47 -8.88
N GLN A 95 17.86 -17.78 -9.57
CA GLN A 95 17.80 -18.89 -10.52
C GLN A 95 18.81 -18.75 -11.67
N ARG A 96 18.94 -17.54 -12.24
CA ARG A 96 19.95 -17.26 -13.28
C ARG A 96 21.37 -17.46 -12.77
N SER A 97 21.67 -16.94 -11.58
CA SER A 97 22.99 -17.07 -10.96
C SER A 97 23.34 -18.54 -10.66
N ALA A 98 22.37 -19.32 -10.16
CA ALA A 98 22.54 -20.75 -9.91
C ALA A 98 22.81 -21.55 -11.21
N ALA A 99 22.11 -21.20 -12.30
CA ALA A 99 22.31 -21.82 -13.61
C ALA A 99 23.70 -21.54 -14.19
N GLU A 100 24.17 -20.30 -14.10
CA GLU A 100 25.52 -19.90 -14.54
C GLU A 100 26.61 -20.65 -13.76
N LEU A 101 26.47 -20.75 -12.43
CA LEU A 101 27.40 -21.51 -11.59
C LEU A 101 27.44 -23.00 -11.93
N ALA A 102 26.31 -23.59 -12.29
CA ALA A 102 26.23 -24.99 -12.70
C ALA A 102 26.95 -25.27 -14.02
N VAL A 103 26.90 -24.33 -14.98
CA VAL A 103 27.65 -24.41 -16.24
C VAL A 103 29.15 -24.34 -15.99
N VAL A 104 29.62 -23.36 -15.21
CA VAL A 104 31.06 -23.21 -14.89
C VAL A 104 31.62 -24.46 -14.22
N ARG A 105 30.89 -25.07 -13.26
CA ARG A 105 31.32 -26.31 -12.60
C ARG A 105 31.39 -27.53 -13.52
N ARG A 106 30.65 -27.53 -14.63
CA ARG A 106 30.62 -28.65 -15.58
C ARG A 106 31.80 -28.60 -16.55
N ASP A 107 32.32 -27.41 -16.81
CA ASP A 107 33.46 -27.16 -17.72
C ASP A 107 34.82 -27.09 -16.98
N SER A 108 34.83 -27.31 -15.65
CA SER A 108 36.01 -27.34 -14.77
C SER A 108 36.42 -28.78 -14.44
#